data_AF-A0A3L7NEL9-F1
#
_entry.id   AF-A0A3L7NEL9-F1
#
_cell.length_a   1.000
_cell.length_b   1.000
_cell.length_c   1.000
_cell.angle_alpha   90.00
_cell.angle_beta   90.00
_cell.angle_gamma   90.00
#
_symmetry.space_group_name_H-M   'P 1'
#
loop_
_entity.id
_entity.type
_entity.pdbx_description
1 polymer ?
#
loop_
_entity_poly.entity_id
_entity_poly.type
_entity_poly.pdbx_seq_one_letter_code
_entity_poly.pdbx_strand_id
1 'polypeptide(L)'
;MTGSNSYLLLTGATGLLGRSLLRDLSARGRRIAVLVRSSKTAHAVSRVDEILQDWREVAGVEVPCPVVLEGDITSAALGLSSDQAAWVSRNVDEVVHCAASLSFQMRESDGEPWNSNVHGTAHVLEMCRVSGIKRLHHVSSAYVCGLRRGKILETELDVGQTPGNDYERSKIASEKAAVSASFLDVCTVHRPSIIVGDLVTGFTNTFHGFYKPLRIIQPFVQAFVDAALESGSLLDVLGMKGDEKKNLVTVDWVSAVMTRIIGDRSLHGRTYHLTATKPTSVAALCRVFEQLAGEMAQSHEQEKLENLAAGKPAAVFDPAMLVRLFGDQMHVYRAYWSDDPQFDSTEVSRIAPDIPSPELDEQTLMRLCRFAITNKFRWPPPSRQQRQTSARHWLEQTVGEPQWSPPSGSSALGIAAIGAGGGQWTLCCDQDRPLSLHVGLPGVEVPTMWLASETLEDMLAGRESAKSARARGGMAIEAPDITRRDEAIRIVGHLVTDRRVQPA
;
A
#
# COMPACT_ATOMS: atom_id res chain seq x y z
N MET A 1 24.72 2.57 7.60
CA MET A 1 23.50 3.26 7.16
C MET A 1 23.53 4.64 7.75
N THR A 2 23.82 5.69 6.97
CA THR A 2 23.63 7.08 7.42
C THR A 2 22.17 7.45 7.16
N GLY A 3 21.25 6.80 7.89
CA GLY A 3 19.83 7.10 7.81
C GLY A 3 19.58 8.46 8.44
N SER A 4 18.79 9.33 7.79
CA SER A 4 18.32 10.53 8.48
C SER A 4 17.46 10.10 9.68
N ASN A 5 17.57 10.83 10.79
CA ASN A 5 16.73 10.58 11.97
C ASN A 5 15.24 10.87 11.72
N SER A 6 14.92 11.44 10.56
CA SER A 6 13.59 11.91 10.19
C SER A 6 12.77 10.85 9.47
N TYR A 7 11.47 11.02 9.55
CA TYR A 7 10.45 10.17 8.97
C TYR A 7 9.99 10.70 7.62
N LEU A 8 9.74 9.78 6.68
CA LEU A 8 8.91 10.05 5.53
C LEU A 8 7.46 9.74 5.89
N LEU A 9 6.55 10.69 5.66
CA LEU A 9 5.11 10.47 5.81
C LEU A 9 4.51 9.91 4.52
N LEU A 10 3.90 8.74 4.61
CA LEU A 10 3.22 8.08 3.50
C LEU A 10 1.70 8.11 3.72
N THR A 11 0.96 8.74 2.81
CA THR A 11 -0.50 8.58 2.76
C THR A 11 -0.87 7.43 1.83
N GLY A 12 -1.97 6.73 2.10
CA GLY A 12 -2.48 5.67 1.21
C GLY A 12 -1.78 4.33 1.38
N ALA A 13 -1.09 4.11 2.50
CA ALA A 13 -0.38 2.86 2.81
C ALA A 13 -1.28 1.60 2.76
N THR A 14 -2.60 1.74 2.97
CA THR A 14 -3.56 0.62 2.89
C THR A 14 -3.92 0.22 1.45
N GLY A 15 -3.63 1.07 0.46
CA GLY A 15 -3.80 0.76 -0.96
C GLY A 15 -2.73 -0.20 -1.50
N LEU A 16 -2.82 -0.58 -2.78
CA LEU A 16 -1.90 -1.53 -3.42
C LEU A 16 -0.47 -0.98 -3.55
N LEU A 17 -0.31 0.24 -4.08
CA LEU A 17 1.02 0.85 -4.23
C LEU A 17 1.61 1.27 -2.89
N GLY A 18 0.82 1.89 -2.01
CA GLY A 18 1.29 2.39 -0.72
C GLY A 18 1.87 1.29 0.18
N ARG A 19 1.27 0.09 0.22
CA ARG A 19 1.83 -1.03 0.99
C ARG A 19 3.17 -1.51 0.45
N SER A 20 3.36 -1.51 -0.87
CA SER A 20 4.62 -1.93 -1.50
C SER A 20 5.70 -0.88 -1.24
N LEU A 21 5.36 0.41 -1.31
CA LEU A 21 6.26 1.50 -0.93
C LEU A 21 6.68 1.41 0.54
N LEU A 22 5.74 1.09 1.46
CA LEU A 22 6.08 0.88 2.86
C LEU A 22 7.14 -0.23 3.00
N ARG A 23 6.95 -1.38 2.35
CA ARG A 23 7.91 -2.50 2.35
C ARG A 23 9.27 -2.06 1.80
N ASP A 24 9.29 -1.50 0.60
CA ASP A 24 10.52 -1.25 -0.16
C ASP A 24 11.33 -0.08 0.42
N LEU A 25 10.68 1.00 0.85
CA LEU A 25 11.35 2.12 1.51
C LEU A 25 11.90 1.72 2.89
N SER A 26 11.15 0.91 3.65
CA SER A 26 11.63 0.40 4.95
C SER A 26 12.82 -0.53 4.78
N ALA A 27 12.81 -1.38 3.74
CA ALA A 27 13.96 -2.24 3.40
C ALA A 27 15.22 -1.45 3.01
N ARG A 28 15.06 -0.20 2.54
CA ARG A 28 16.16 0.76 2.32
C ARG A 28 16.59 1.52 3.58
N GLY A 29 16.02 1.20 4.74
CA GLY A 29 16.35 1.83 6.02
C GLY A 29 15.69 3.19 6.24
N ARG A 30 14.68 3.58 5.43
CA ARG A 30 13.93 4.81 5.65
C ARG A 30 12.94 4.61 6.80
N ARG A 31 12.93 5.53 7.76
CA ARG A 31 11.90 5.58 8.80
C ARG A 31 10.59 6.07 8.17
N ILE A 32 9.51 5.31 8.30
CA ILE A 32 8.21 5.61 7.68
C ILE A 32 7.18 5.89 8.77
N ALA A 33 6.42 6.97 8.57
CA ALA A 33 5.16 7.22 9.25
C ALA A 33 4.03 7.04 8.23
N VAL A 34 2.90 6.47 8.63
CA VAL A 34 1.75 6.25 7.75
C VAL A 34 0.52 6.96 8.29
N LEU A 35 -0.20 7.67 7.42
CA LEU A 35 -1.53 8.19 7.73
C LEU A 35 -2.58 7.14 7.34
N VAL A 36 -3.32 6.64 8.33
CA VAL A 36 -4.31 5.58 8.13
C VAL A 36 -5.63 5.96 8.79
N ARG A 37 -6.72 5.82 8.02
CA ARG A 37 -8.08 6.02 8.50
C ARG A 37 -8.60 4.78 9.22
N SER A 38 -9.22 4.92 10.38
CA SER A 38 -9.99 3.83 10.99
C SER A 38 -11.26 3.50 10.18
N SER A 39 -11.69 2.25 10.21
CA SER A 39 -12.99 1.84 9.65
C SER A 39 -14.00 1.61 10.77
N LYS A 40 -15.25 1.30 10.42
CA LYS A 40 -16.26 0.86 11.40
C LYS A 40 -15.87 -0.41 12.17
N THR A 41 -14.93 -1.18 11.64
CA THR A 41 -14.61 -2.54 12.11
C THR A 41 -13.14 -2.72 12.49
N ALA A 42 -12.27 -1.74 12.24
CA ALA A 42 -10.84 -1.85 12.52
C ALA A 42 -10.20 -0.47 12.75
N HIS A 43 -9.44 -0.36 13.84
CA HIS A 43 -8.61 0.82 14.11
C HIS A 43 -7.44 0.93 13.13
N ALA A 44 -6.92 2.14 12.96
CA ALA A 44 -5.81 2.44 12.05
C ALA A 44 -4.61 1.50 12.24
N VAL A 45 -4.25 1.26 13.49
CA VAL A 45 -3.14 0.37 13.87
C VAL A 45 -3.38 -1.08 13.44
N SER A 46 -4.58 -1.64 13.68
CA SER A 46 -4.92 -3.00 13.26
C SER A 46 -4.89 -3.17 11.74
N ARG A 47 -5.27 -2.11 10.99
CA ARG A 47 -5.16 -2.10 9.53
C ARG A 47 -3.71 -2.11 9.05
N VAL A 48 -2.78 -1.51 9.80
CA VAL A 48 -1.34 -1.60 9.51
C VAL A 48 -0.80 -2.98 9.84
N ASP A 49 -1.19 -3.55 10.98
CA ASP A 49 -0.81 -4.92 11.34
C ASP A 49 -1.24 -5.94 10.26
N GLU A 50 -2.41 -5.74 9.62
CA GLU A 50 -2.85 -6.54 8.47
C GLU A 50 -1.89 -6.43 7.28
N ILE A 51 -1.39 -5.23 6.96
CA ILE A 51 -0.42 -5.02 5.87
C ILE A 51 0.90 -5.74 6.18
N LEU A 52 1.38 -5.67 7.42
CA LEU A 52 2.61 -6.34 7.82
C LEU A 52 2.45 -7.87 7.76
N GLN A 53 1.28 -8.37 8.18
CA GLN A 53 0.94 -9.78 8.08
C GLN A 53 0.81 -10.24 6.62
N ASP A 54 0.24 -9.42 5.73
CA ASP A 54 0.18 -9.72 4.30
C ASP A 54 1.58 -9.98 3.73
N TRP A 55 2.56 -9.14 4.05
CA TRP A 55 3.92 -9.30 3.54
C TRP A 55 4.61 -10.56 4.06
N ARG A 56 4.34 -10.92 5.31
CA ARG A 56 4.82 -12.18 5.87
C ARG A 56 4.19 -13.39 5.18
N GLU A 57 2.87 -13.38 4.98
CA GLU A 57 2.14 -14.50 4.37
C GLU A 57 2.46 -14.68 2.88
N VAL A 58 2.54 -13.57 2.15
CA VAL A 58 2.66 -13.58 0.68
C VAL A 58 4.11 -13.69 0.23
N ALA A 59 5.03 -13.00 0.91
CA ALA A 59 6.42 -12.89 0.50
C ALA A 59 7.42 -13.49 1.50
N GLY A 60 6.98 -13.91 2.70
CA GLY A 60 7.89 -14.38 3.75
C GLY A 60 8.80 -13.28 4.29
N VAL A 61 8.42 -12.00 4.12
CA VAL A 61 9.24 -10.84 4.50
C VAL A 61 8.66 -10.17 5.73
N GLU A 62 9.50 -9.96 6.74
CA GLU A 62 9.20 -9.12 7.88
C GLU A 62 9.48 -7.65 7.56
N VAL A 63 8.48 -6.79 7.76
CA VAL A 63 8.57 -5.36 7.45
C VAL A 63 8.66 -4.56 8.75
N PRO A 64 9.61 -3.61 8.87
CA PRO A 64 9.66 -2.69 10.01
C PRO A 64 8.32 -1.97 10.21
N CYS A 65 7.81 -1.98 11.44
CA CYS A 65 6.57 -1.29 11.75
C CYS A 65 6.74 0.22 11.53
N PRO A 66 5.83 0.90 10.79
CA PRO A 66 5.85 2.35 10.71
C PRO A 66 5.29 2.99 11.99
N VAL A 67 5.52 4.30 12.16
CA VAL A 67 4.69 5.10 13.07
C VAL A 67 3.30 5.25 12.45
N VAL A 68 2.24 4.95 13.20
CA VAL A 68 0.86 5.00 12.70
C VAL A 68 0.17 6.26 13.20
N LEU A 69 -0.18 7.15 12.26
CA LEU A 69 -0.98 8.34 12.50
C LEU A 69 -2.43 8.02 12.09
N GLU A 70 -3.34 8.08 13.05
CA GLU A 70 -4.77 7.90 12.78
C GLU A 70 -5.36 9.21 12.25
N GLY A 71 -5.89 9.20 11.02
CA GLY A 71 -6.45 10.38 10.38
C GLY A 71 -7.06 10.12 9.01
N ASP A 72 -7.67 11.15 8.43
CA ASP A 72 -8.34 11.12 7.11
C ASP A 72 -7.92 12.36 6.30
N ILE A 73 -7.42 12.14 5.08
CA ILE A 73 -7.02 13.23 4.18
C ILE A 73 -8.18 14.16 3.84
N THR A 74 -9.42 13.67 3.87
CA THR A 74 -10.62 14.46 3.55
C THR A 74 -11.00 15.45 4.66
N SER A 75 -10.38 15.32 5.83
CA SER A 75 -10.60 16.21 6.97
C SER A 75 -9.54 17.32 7.04
N ALA A 76 -9.94 18.49 7.55
CA ALA A 76 -8.99 19.55 7.90
C ALA A 76 -7.91 19.02 8.87
N ALA A 77 -6.68 19.53 8.74
CA ALA A 77 -5.51 19.04 9.47
C ALA A 77 -5.30 17.50 9.37
N LEU A 78 -5.81 16.87 8.30
CA LEU A 78 -5.82 15.43 8.09
C LEU A 78 -6.55 14.64 9.19
N GLY A 79 -7.39 15.29 9.99
CA GLY A 79 -8.05 14.68 11.15
C GLY A 79 -7.10 14.29 12.29
N LEU A 80 -5.86 14.80 12.29
CA LEU A 80 -4.88 14.52 13.33
C LEU A 80 -5.22 15.26 14.63
N SER A 81 -4.88 14.65 15.77
CA SER A 81 -4.83 15.38 17.04
C SER A 81 -3.74 16.46 17.02
N SER A 82 -3.82 17.43 17.93
CA SER A 82 -2.78 18.46 18.09
C SER A 82 -1.40 17.85 18.31
N ASP A 83 -1.33 16.77 19.09
CA ASP A 83 -0.06 16.17 19.47
C ASP A 83 0.55 15.36 18.32
N GLN A 84 -0.29 14.67 17.53
CA GLN A 84 0.10 14.00 16.30
C GLN A 84 0.60 15.00 15.25
N ALA A 85 -0.13 16.10 15.05
CA ALA A 85 0.29 17.17 14.14
C ALA A 85 1.63 17.76 14.58
N ALA A 86 1.81 18.03 15.88
CA ALA A 86 3.07 18.51 16.42
C ALA A 86 4.21 17.48 16.27
N TRP A 87 3.92 16.18 16.40
CA TRP A 87 4.89 15.11 16.14
C TRP A 87 5.31 15.09 14.66
N VAL A 88 4.36 15.25 13.73
CA VAL A 88 4.66 15.35 12.29
C VAL A 88 5.59 16.54 12.02
N SER A 89 5.27 17.72 12.55
CA SER A 89 6.12 18.92 12.35
C SER A 89 7.53 18.77 12.91
N ARG A 90 7.74 17.97 13.95
CA ARG A 90 9.08 17.73 14.52
C ARG A 90 9.88 16.66 13.79
N ASN A 91 9.20 15.62 13.29
CA ASN A 91 9.87 14.38 12.91
C ASN A 91 9.84 14.10 11.41
N VAL A 92 8.94 14.72 10.63
CA VAL A 92 8.77 14.43 9.20
C VAL A 92 9.54 15.44 8.35
N ASP A 93 10.33 14.95 7.39
CA ASP A 93 11.11 15.79 6.45
C ASP A 93 10.60 15.73 5.00
N GLU A 94 9.77 14.73 4.66
CA GLU A 94 9.30 14.47 3.30
C GLU A 94 7.96 13.73 3.30
N VAL A 95 7.11 14.02 2.32
CA VAL A 95 5.79 13.38 2.16
C VAL A 95 5.72 12.62 0.84
N VAL A 96 5.21 11.39 0.88
CA VAL A 96 4.71 10.67 -0.30
C VAL A 96 3.19 10.65 -0.22
N HIS A 97 2.55 11.44 -1.09
CA HIS A 97 1.09 11.49 -1.18
C HIS A 97 0.61 10.47 -2.23
N CYS A 98 0.27 9.26 -1.75
CA CYS A 98 -0.22 8.15 -2.59
C CYS A 98 -1.72 7.87 -2.38
N ALA A 99 -2.35 8.46 -1.37
CA ALA A 99 -3.78 8.29 -1.11
C ALA A 99 -4.62 8.92 -2.23
N ALA A 100 -5.46 8.11 -2.87
CA ALA A 100 -6.43 8.56 -3.86
C ALA A 100 -7.61 7.58 -3.92
N SER A 101 -8.77 8.10 -4.31
CA SER A 101 -9.93 7.32 -4.71
C SER A 101 -9.86 6.99 -6.20
N LEU A 102 -10.14 5.73 -6.54
CA LEU A 102 -10.16 5.21 -7.90
C LEU A 102 -11.58 5.16 -8.49
N SER A 103 -12.55 5.86 -7.89
CA SER A 103 -13.93 5.88 -8.39
C SER A 103 -14.02 6.58 -9.75
N PHE A 104 -14.63 5.92 -10.74
CA PHE A 104 -14.78 6.45 -12.11
C PHE A 104 -16.06 7.27 -12.35
N GLN A 105 -16.97 7.35 -11.38
CA GLN A 105 -18.23 8.10 -11.49
C GLN A 105 -18.47 8.90 -10.20
N MET A 106 -18.71 10.21 -10.34
CA MET A 106 -19.34 11.02 -9.29
C MET A 106 -20.79 10.58 -9.11
N ARG A 107 -21.17 10.22 -7.88
CA ARG A 107 -22.58 10.05 -7.51
C ARG A 107 -23.24 11.39 -7.17
N GLU A 108 -22.45 12.37 -6.71
CA GLU A 108 -22.84 13.74 -6.32
C GLU A 108 -21.68 14.71 -6.61
N SER A 109 -21.95 16.00 -6.80
CA SER A 109 -21.01 17.03 -7.28
C SER A 109 -19.79 17.30 -6.38
N ASP A 110 -19.84 16.81 -5.14
CA ASP A 110 -18.84 16.86 -4.06
C ASP A 110 -18.43 15.46 -3.58
N GLY A 111 -18.82 14.42 -4.32
CA GLY A 111 -18.52 13.03 -4.01
C GLY A 111 -17.12 12.58 -4.41
N GLU A 112 -16.88 11.27 -4.28
CA GLU A 112 -15.69 10.63 -4.81
C GLU A 112 -15.70 10.67 -6.36
N PRO A 113 -14.56 10.94 -7.03
CA PRO A 113 -13.21 11.01 -6.50
C PRO A 113 -12.74 12.41 -6.02
N TRP A 114 -13.56 13.47 -6.17
CA TRP A 114 -13.13 14.85 -5.94
C TRP A 114 -12.74 15.13 -4.48
N ASN A 115 -13.53 14.61 -3.53
CA ASN A 115 -13.26 14.79 -2.10
C ASN A 115 -11.88 14.25 -1.69
N SER A 116 -11.57 12.99 -2.02
CA SER A 116 -10.27 12.40 -1.70
C SER A 116 -9.14 12.98 -2.56
N ASN A 117 -9.34 13.12 -3.86
CA ASN A 117 -8.24 13.44 -4.78
C ASN A 117 -7.92 14.92 -4.83
N VAL A 118 -8.90 15.82 -4.68
CA VAL A 118 -8.67 17.27 -4.78
C VAL A 118 -8.62 17.90 -3.41
N HIS A 119 -9.69 17.77 -2.60
CA HIS A 119 -9.69 18.34 -1.25
C HIS A 119 -8.67 17.64 -0.35
N GLY A 120 -8.54 16.30 -0.47
CA GLY A 120 -7.53 15.56 0.26
C GLY A 120 -6.09 15.98 -0.06
N THR A 121 -5.77 16.21 -1.35
CA THR A 121 -4.47 16.77 -1.73
C THR A 121 -4.29 18.18 -1.16
N ALA A 122 -5.32 19.03 -1.19
CA ALA A 122 -5.25 20.37 -0.61
C ALA A 122 -4.95 20.34 0.90
N HIS A 123 -5.57 19.43 1.67
CA HIS A 123 -5.27 19.28 3.10
C HIS A 123 -3.86 18.74 3.35
N VAL A 124 -3.34 17.85 2.50
CA VAL A 124 -1.96 17.36 2.61
C VAL A 124 -0.97 18.47 2.33
N LEU A 125 -1.21 19.30 1.30
CA LEU A 125 -0.41 20.48 1.00
C LEU A 125 -0.44 21.48 2.15
N GLU A 126 -1.62 21.73 2.72
CA GLU A 126 -1.76 22.61 3.88
C GLU A 126 -0.99 22.07 5.09
N MET A 127 -1.06 20.78 5.38
CA MET A 127 -0.26 20.14 6.43
C MET A 127 1.24 20.32 6.20
N CYS A 128 1.71 20.14 4.95
CA CYS A 128 3.11 20.38 4.60
C CYS A 128 3.50 21.83 4.88
N ARG A 129 2.65 22.80 4.47
CA ARG A 129 2.88 24.23 4.67
C ARG A 129 3.00 24.60 6.15
N VAL A 130 2.05 24.17 6.98
CA VAL A 130 2.04 24.51 8.42
C VAL A 130 3.14 23.79 9.20
N SER A 131 3.52 22.59 8.77
CA SER A 131 4.59 21.80 9.40
C SER A 131 5.99 22.16 8.89
N GLY A 132 6.11 23.05 7.90
CA GLY A 132 7.39 23.40 7.30
C GLY A 132 8.02 22.27 6.46
N ILE A 133 7.23 21.28 6.01
CA ILE A 133 7.70 20.20 5.14
C ILE A 133 7.73 20.72 3.70
N LYS A 134 8.90 20.69 3.09
CA LYS A 134 9.14 21.35 1.79
C LYS A 134 9.33 20.39 0.61
N ARG A 135 9.19 19.08 0.85
CA ARG A 135 9.50 18.03 -0.12
C ARG A 135 8.31 17.09 -0.26
N LEU A 136 7.77 17.04 -1.46
CA LEU A 136 6.59 16.24 -1.78
C LEU A 136 6.88 15.32 -2.96
N HIS A 137 6.53 14.05 -2.80
CA HIS A 137 6.34 13.11 -3.88
C HIS A 137 4.83 12.93 -4.10
N HIS A 138 4.31 13.49 -5.19
CA HIS A 138 2.90 13.39 -5.54
C HIS A 138 2.67 12.21 -6.49
N VAL A 139 1.86 11.24 -6.09
CA VAL A 139 1.47 10.14 -6.99
C VAL A 139 0.27 10.58 -7.79
N SER A 140 0.48 10.90 -9.06
CA SER A 140 -0.53 11.25 -10.05
C SER A 140 -0.94 10.02 -10.87
N SER A 141 -1.21 10.16 -12.18
CA SER A 141 -1.51 9.08 -13.12
C SER A 141 -1.00 9.45 -14.51
N ALA A 142 -0.57 8.46 -15.30
CA ALA A 142 -0.23 8.68 -16.72
C ALA A 142 -1.45 9.18 -17.53
N TYR A 143 -2.66 8.84 -17.11
CA TYR A 143 -3.91 9.20 -17.80
C TYR A 143 -4.38 10.65 -17.54
N VAL A 144 -3.58 11.50 -16.88
CA VAL A 144 -3.84 12.95 -16.88
C VAL A 144 -3.86 13.55 -18.29
N CYS A 145 -3.37 12.83 -19.30
CA CYS A 145 -3.48 13.17 -20.71
C CYS A 145 -4.91 13.18 -21.26
N GLY A 146 -5.88 12.60 -20.54
CA GLY A 146 -7.26 12.51 -21.00
C GLY A 146 -7.38 11.73 -22.31
N LEU A 147 -8.24 12.21 -23.21
CA LEU A 147 -8.52 11.59 -24.52
C LEU A 147 -7.45 11.88 -25.60
N ARG A 148 -6.30 12.46 -25.23
CA ARG A 148 -5.22 12.73 -26.19
C ARG A 148 -4.68 11.43 -26.79
N ARG A 149 -4.29 11.51 -28.05
CA ARG A 149 -3.66 10.40 -28.81
C ARG A 149 -2.23 10.75 -29.20
N GLY A 150 -1.46 9.73 -29.58
CA GLY A 150 -0.06 9.87 -29.96
C GLY A 150 0.88 9.83 -28.76
N LYS A 151 2.06 10.45 -28.90
CA LYS A 151 3.08 10.49 -27.84
C LYS A 151 2.75 11.58 -26.82
N ILE A 152 2.68 11.21 -25.54
CA ILE A 152 2.44 12.09 -24.39
C ILE A 152 3.74 12.27 -23.61
N LEU A 153 4.17 13.52 -23.42
CA LEU A 153 5.45 13.83 -22.77
C LEU A 153 5.31 13.95 -21.25
N GLU A 154 6.38 13.62 -20.52
CA GLU A 154 6.44 13.75 -19.05
C GLU A 154 6.26 15.21 -18.58
N THR A 155 6.57 16.17 -19.44
CA THR A 155 6.45 17.62 -19.19
C THR A 155 5.04 18.18 -19.44
N GLU A 156 4.13 17.39 -20.03
CA GLU A 156 2.78 17.82 -20.35
C GLU A 156 1.82 17.44 -19.22
N LEU A 157 1.37 18.43 -18.43
CA LEU A 157 0.30 18.24 -17.44
C LEU A 157 -1.07 18.61 -18.00
N ASP A 158 -1.29 19.89 -18.30
CA ASP A 158 -2.54 20.36 -18.89
C ASP A 158 -2.24 21.28 -20.07
N VAL A 159 -2.54 20.77 -21.26
CA VAL A 159 -2.39 21.44 -22.55
C VAL A 159 -3.75 21.70 -23.21
N GLY A 160 -4.83 21.71 -22.42
CA GLY A 160 -6.21 21.88 -22.89
C GLY A 160 -6.89 20.58 -23.30
N GLN A 161 -6.43 19.43 -22.79
CA GLN A 161 -7.06 18.14 -23.08
C GLN A 161 -8.47 18.01 -22.49
N THR A 162 -9.28 17.15 -23.11
CA THR A 162 -10.55 16.70 -22.52
C THR A 162 -10.30 15.45 -21.66
N PRO A 163 -10.61 15.46 -20.35
CA PRO A 163 -10.54 14.27 -19.51
C PRO A 163 -11.54 13.20 -19.96
N GLY A 164 -11.18 11.92 -19.90
CA GLY A 164 -12.05 10.79 -20.25
C GLY A 164 -13.04 10.41 -19.15
N ASN A 165 -12.79 10.79 -17.90
CA ASN A 165 -13.66 10.55 -16.75
C ASN A 165 -13.34 11.52 -15.58
N ASP A 166 -14.14 11.47 -14.52
CA ASP A 166 -13.98 12.31 -13.33
C ASP A 166 -12.72 12.01 -12.52
N TYR A 167 -12.24 10.76 -12.57
CA TYR A 167 -10.97 10.39 -11.94
C TYR A 167 -9.81 11.15 -12.59
N GLU A 168 -9.68 11.10 -13.91
CA GLU A 168 -8.64 11.83 -14.65
C GLU A 168 -8.72 13.33 -14.41
N ARG A 169 -9.94 13.90 -14.44
CA ARG A 169 -10.18 15.32 -14.11
C ARG A 169 -9.67 15.66 -12.71
N SER A 170 -9.96 14.82 -11.71
CA SER A 170 -9.51 15.03 -10.33
C SER A 170 -7.98 14.93 -10.18
N LYS A 171 -7.32 14.04 -10.94
CA LYS A 171 -5.87 13.88 -10.93
C LYS A 171 -5.15 15.04 -11.61
N ILE A 172 -5.70 15.59 -12.68
CA ILE A 172 -5.20 16.84 -13.30
C ILE A 172 -5.26 17.98 -12.27
N ALA A 173 -6.40 18.15 -11.59
CA ALA A 173 -6.58 19.21 -10.60
C ALA A 173 -5.62 19.06 -9.41
N SER A 174 -5.45 17.84 -8.88
CA SER A 174 -4.57 17.61 -7.73
C SER A 174 -3.09 17.73 -8.07
N GLU A 175 -2.66 17.26 -9.24
CA GLU A 175 -1.30 17.46 -9.71
C GLU A 175 -0.98 18.94 -9.92
N LYS A 176 -1.90 19.71 -10.54
CA LYS A 176 -1.75 21.17 -10.65
C LYS A 176 -1.56 21.84 -9.30
N ALA A 177 -2.39 21.49 -8.31
CA ALA A 177 -2.26 22.03 -6.96
C ALA A 177 -0.89 21.71 -6.36
N ALA A 178 -0.41 20.47 -6.48
CA ALA A 178 0.89 20.05 -5.96
C ALA A 178 2.07 20.76 -6.63
N VAL A 179 2.10 20.84 -7.96
CA VAL A 179 3.23 21.48 -8.69
C VAL A 179 3.23 23.01 -8.57
N SER A 180 2.07 23.63 -8.30
CA SER A 180 1.94 25.08 -8.12
C SER A 180 2.18 25.56 -6.68
N ALA A 181 2.37 24.63 -5.73
CA ALA A 181 2.54 24.95 -4.32
C ALA A 181 3.91 25.61 -4.04
N SER A 182 3.94 26.94 -4.00
CA SER A 182 5.16 27.75 -3.91
C SER A 182 5.97 27.62 -2.61
N PHE A 183 5.40 27.00 -1.57
CA PHE A 183 6.10 26.76 -0.30
C PHE A 183 6.94 25.47 -0.30
N LEU A 184 6.73 24.60 -1.30
CA LEU A 184 7.58 23.43 -1.52
C LEU A 184 8.87 23.87 -2.21
N ASP A 185 10.01 23.43 -1.68
CA ASP A 185 11.29 23.57 -2.38
C ASP A 185 11.35 22.59 -3.56
N VAL A 186 10.75 21.40 -3.41
CA VAL A 186 10.77 20.35 -4.42
C VAL A 186 9.46 19.55 -4.44
N CYS A 187 8.83 19.47 -5.61
CA CYS A 187 7.71 18.56 -5.88
C CYS A 187 8.12 17.57 -6.99
N THR A 188 8.14 16.28 -6.68
CA THR A 188 8.41 15.20 -7.63
C THR A 188 7.10 14.49 -7.96
N VAL A 189 6.79 14.36 -9.24
CA VAL A 189 5.52 13.75 -9.68
C VAL A 189 5.77 12.35 -10.23
N HIS A 190 5.00 11.38 -9.72
CA HIS A 190 5.00 9.99 -10.20
C HIS A 190 3.69 9.71 -10.91
N ARG A 191 3.74 9.40 -12.20
CA ARG A 191 2.56 9.12 -13.04
C ARG A 191 2.56 7.65 -13.47
N PRO A 192 2.10 6.73 -12.59
CA PRO A 192 1.88 5.35 -12.99
C PRO A 192 0.72 5.22 -13.98
N SER A 193 0.83 4.25 -14.89
CA SER A 193 -0.32 3.74 -15.66
C SER A 193 -1.17 2.78 -14.81
N ILE A 194 -1.82 1.78 -15.41
CA ILE A 194 -2.66 0.83 -14.68
C ILE A 194 -1.77 -0.11 -13.87
N ILE A 195 -1.81 0.07 -12.55
CA ILE A 195 -1.09 -0.80 -11.63
C ILE A 195 -1.87 -2.11 -11.44
N VAL A 196 -1.22 -3.23 -11.75
CA VAL A 196 -1.69 -4.59 -11.46
C VAL A 196 -0.88 -5.22 -10.33
N GLY A 197 -1.24 -6.45 -9.96
CA GLY A 197 -0.57 -7.18 -8.88
C GLY A 197 0.93 -7.37 -9.07
N ASP A 198 1.56 -7.85 -8.00
CA ASP A 198 2.99 -8.14 -7.93
C ASP A 198 3.40 -9.19 -8.97
N LEU A 199 4.49 -8.93 -9.70
CA LEU A 199 4.95 -9.75 -10.83
C LEU A 199 5.22 -11.21 -10.44
N VAL A 200 5.78 -11.43 -9.25
CA VAL A 200 6.26 -12.74 -8.81
C VAL A 200 5.16 -13.51 -8.09
N THR A 201 4.53 -12.87 -7.12
CA THR A 201 3.54 -13.49 -6.22
C THR A 201 2.12 -13.43 -6.75
N GLY A 202 1.84 -12.57 -7.74
CA GLY A 202 0.48 -12.30 -8.21
C GLY A 202 -0.32 -11.39 -7.28
N PHE A 203 0.26 -10.96 -6.16
CA PHE A 203 -0.44 -10.33 -5.05
C PHE A 203 -1.16 -9.04 -5.43
N THR A 204 -2.43 -8.93 -5.04
CA THR A 204 -3.18 -7.68 -5.02
C THR A 204 -4.19 -7.69 -3.86
N ASN A 205 -4.41 -6.54 -3.24
CA ASN A 205 -5.50 -6.35 -2.28
C ASN A 205 -6.71 -5.62 -2.90
N THR A 206 -6.65 -5.31 -4.20
CA THR A 206 -7.72 -4.60 -4.92
C THR A 206 -8.12 -5.37 -6.18
N PHE A 207 -9.43 -5.55 -6.35
CA PHE A 207 -10.00 -6.36 -7.44
C PHE A 207 -10.91 -5.51 -8.34
N HIS A 208 -10.40 -4.33 -8.73
CA HIS A 208 -11.04 -3.38 -9.65
C HIS A 208 -10.27 -3.34 -10.99
N GLY A 209 -10.78 -2.58 -11.97
CA GLY A 209 -10.11 -2.40 -13.27
C GLY A 209 -9.82 -3.73 -13.96
N PHE A 210 -8.53 -4.05 -14.14
CA PHE A 210 -8.02 -5.30 -14.71
C PHE A 210 -8.73 -6.59 -14.24
N TYR A 211 -9.03 -6.71 -12.93
CA TYR A 211 -9.62 -7.93 -12.36
C TYR A 211 -11.15 -7.99 -12.46
N LYS A 212 -11.80 -6.88 -12.79
CA LYS A 212 -13.26 -6.74 -12.73
C LYS A 212 -14.00 -7.68 -13.70
N PRO A 213 -13.56 -7.88 -14.97
CA PRO A 213 -14.23 -8.81 -15.88
C PRO A 213 -14.35 -10.22 -15.30
N LEU A 214 -13.24 -10.79 -14.80
CA LEU A 214 -13.23 -12.11 -14.16
C LEU A 214 -14.12 -12.18 -12.91
N ARG A 215 -14.12 -11.11 -12.10
CA ARG A 215 -14.98 -11.02 -10.91
C ARG A 215 -16.48 -11.02 -11.26
N ILE A 216 -16.87 -10.43 -12.39
CA ILE A 216 -18.27 -10.42 -12.86
C ILE A 216 -18.66 -11.82 -13.33
N ILE A 217 -17.75 -12.50 -14.03
CA ILE A 217 -18.00 -13.84 -14.58
C ILE A 217 -18.04 -14.90 -13.46
N GLN A 218 -17.25 -14.75 -12.39
CA GLN A 218 -17.11 -15.77 -11.33
C GLN A 218 -18.42 -16.41 -10.84
N PRO A 219 -19.47 -15.66 -10.44
CA PRO A 219 -20.70 -16.27 -9.92
C PRO A 219 -21.51 -17.04 -10.97
N PHE A 220 -21.19 -16.87 -12.25
CA PHE A 220 -21.99 -17.32 -13.40
C PHE A 220 -21.15 -18.08 -14.42
N VAL A 221 -19.98 -18.57 -14.01
CA VAL A 221 -18.99 -19.10 -14.93
C VAL A 221 -19.52 -20.29 -15.75
N GLN A 222 -20.38 -21.12 -15.16
CA GLN A 222 -21.02 -22.24 -15.86
C GLN A 222 -21.93 -21.76 -16.99
N ALA A 223 -22.80 -20.77 -16.73
CA ALA A 223 -23.68 -20.21 -17.77
C ALA A 223 -22.89 -19.47 -18.86
N PHE A 224 -21.76 -18.88 -18.51
CA PHE A 224 -20.86 -18.23 -19.47
C PHE A 224 -20.20 -19.26 -20.41
N VAL A 225 -19.78 -20.42 -19.88
CA VAL A 225 -19.19 -21.52 -20.67
C VAL A 225 -20.25 -22.29 -21.46
N ASP A 226 -21.41 -22.58 -20.86
CA ASP A 226 -22.53 -23.29 -21.48
C ASP A 226 -23.16 -22.52 -22.65
N ALA A 227 -23.06 -21.18 -22.63
CA ALA A 227 -23.43 -20.34 -23.77
C ALA A 227 -22.55 -20.57 -25.01
N ALA A 228 -21.57 -21.48 -24.93
CA ALA A 228 -20.69 -21.89 -26.02
C ALA A 228 -20.05 -20.70 -26.75
N LEU A 229 -19.63 -19.72 -25.95
CA LEU A 229 -18.96 -18.51 -26.43
C LEU A 229 -17.73 -18.92 -27.26
N GLU A 230 -17.81 -18.75 -28.58
CA GLU A 230 -16.71 -18.99 -29.50
C GLU A 230 -15.49 -18.14 -29.08
N SER A 231 -14.27 -18.60 -29.34
CA SER A 231 -13.05 -17.82 -29.08
C SER A 231 -13.15 -16.45 -29.75
N GLY A 232 -12.99 -15.37 -28.98
CA GLY A 232 -13.16 -13.99 -29.47
C GLY A 232 -14.53 -13.38 -29.20
N SER A 233 -15.51 -14.13 -28.73
CA SER A 233 -16.82 -13.61 -28.32
C SER A 233 -16.73 -12.55 -27.22
N LEU A 234 -15.71 -12.59 -26.36
CA LEU A 234 -15.48 -11.54 -25.36
C LEU A 234 -15.08 -10.21 -26.02
N LEU A 235 -14.33 -10.24 -27.11
CA LEU A 235 -14.00 -9.04 -27.90
C LEU A 235 -15.27 -8.48 -28.55
N ASP A 236 -16.12 -9.33 -29.11
CA ASP A 236 -17.39 -8.92 -29.73
C ASP A 236 -18.36 -8.28 -28.71
N VAL A 237 -18.50 -8.90 -27.52
CA VAL A 237 -19.32 -8.36 -26.42
C VAL A 237 -18.81 -7.01 -25.94
N LEU A 238 -17.49 -6.79 -25.96
CA LEU A 238 -16.87 -5.53 -25.57
C LEU A 238 -16.77 -4.52 -26.72
N GLY A 239 -17.14 -4.92 -27.94
CA GLY A 239 -17.02 -4.10 -29.15
C GLY A 239 -15.58 -3.71 -29.48
N MET A 240 -14.64 -4.65 -29.28
CA MET A 240 -13.20 -4.48 -29.47
C MET A 240 -12.69 -5.35 -30.62
N LYS A 241 -11.60 -4.93 -31.26
CA LYS A 241 -10.99 -5.65 -32.39
C LYS A 241 -9.83 -6.55 -31.95
N GLY A 242 -9.28 -6.31 -30.77
CA GLY A 242 -8.15 -7.04 -30.18
C GLY A 242 -6.78 -6.43 -30.49
N ASP A 243 -6.69 -5.48 -31.43
CA ASP A 243 -5.47 -4.70 -31.71
C ASP A 243 -5.24 -3.59 -30.67
N GLU A 244 -6.26 -3.26 -29.88
CA GLU A 244 -6.17 -2.27 -28.82
C GLU A 244 -5.15 -2.71 -27.76
N LYS A 245 -4.46 -1.74 -27.16
CA LYS A 245 -3.43 -1.97 -26.15
C LYS A 245 -3.73 -1.29 -24.83
N LYS A 246 -3.28 -1.94 -23.75
CA LYS A 246 -3.39 -1.48 -22.37
C LYS A 246 -2.00 -1.34 -21.75
N ASN A 247 -1.73 -0.19 -21.15
CA ASN A 247 -0.50 0.07 -20.41
C ASN A 247 -0.65 -0.44 -18.97
N LEU A 248 -0.25 -1.69 -18.76
CA LEU A 248 -0.28 -2.36 -17.47
C LEU A 248 1.14 -2.43 -16.88
N VAL A 249 1.30 -2.07 -15.60
CA VAL A 249 2.57 -2.15 -14.87
C VAL A 249 2.37 -2.88 -13.54
N THR A 250 3.32 -3.70 -13.12
CA THR A 250 3.22 -4.42 -11.85
C THR A 250 3.58 -3.51 -10.67
N VAL A 251 2.91 -3.69 -9.53
CA VAL A 251 3.10 -2.84 -8.35
C VAL A 251 4.53 -2.87 -7.81
N ASP A 252 5.19 -4.01 -7.86
CA ASP A 252 6.57 -4.18 -7.40
C ASP A 252 7.56 -3.39 -8.25
N TRP A 253 7.36 -3.35 -9.57
CA TRP A 253 8.18 -2.52 -10.45
C TRP A 253 7.97 -1.02 -10.17
N VAL A 254 6.70 -0.57 -10.09
CA VAL A 254 6.38 0.83 -9.78
C VAL A 254 6.99 1.23 -8.44
N SER A 255 6.83 0.39 -7.41
CA SER A 255 7.39 0.62 -6.08
C SER A 255 8.92 0.67 -6.08
N ALA A 256 9.59 -0.22 -6.82
CA ALA A 256 11.05 -0.25 -6.93
C ALA A 256 11.61 1.02 -7.59
N VAL A 257 11.01 1.48 -8.70
CA VAL A 257 11.42 2.72 -9.38
C VAL A 257 11.16 3.94 -8.50
N MET A 258 9.99 4.04 -7.87
CA MET A 258 9.69 5.11 -6.92
C MET A 258 10.65 5.12 -5.73
N THR A 259 10.99 3.96 -5.18
CA THR A 259 11.95 3.82 -4.08
C THR A 259 13.33 4.35 -4.48
N ARG A 260 13.77 4.10 -5.72
CA ARG A 260 15.00 4.69 -6.25
C ARG A 260 14.91 6.22 -6.35
N ILE A 261 13.83 6.74 -6.93
CA ILE A 261 13.63 8.19 -7.06
C ILE A 261 13.62 8.85 -5.68
N ILE A 262 12.86 8.32 -4.72
CA ILE A 262 12.75 8.85 -3.36
C ILE A 262 14.11 8.80 -2.65
N GLY A 263 14.87 7.72 -2.81
CA GLY A 263 16.17 7.53 -2.18
C GLY A 263 17.30 8.42 -2.73
N ASP A 264 17.18 8.94 -3.96
CA ASP A 264 18.19 9.78 -4.60
C ASP A 264 17.68 11.21 -4.83
N ARG A 265 18.15 12.15 -4.01
CA ARG A 265 17.73 13.56 -4.07
C ARG A 265 18.03 14.23 -5.40
N SER A 266 19.00 13.75 -6.19
CA SER A 266 19.31 14.30 -7.51
C SER A 266 18.21 14.05 -8.55
N LEU A 267 17.33 13.08 -8.27
CA LEU A 267 16.20 12.70 -9.12
C LEU A 267 14.91 13.46 -8.79
N HIS A 268 14.93 14.34 -7.80
CA HIS A 268 13.73 15.03 -7.33
C HIS A 268 13.40 16.26 -8.18
N GLY A 269 12.15 16.71 -8.15
CA GLY A 269 11.69 17.90 -8.88
C GLY A 269 11.32 17.64 -10.34
N ARG A 270 11.24 16.37 -10.74
CA ARG A 270 10.87 15.93 -12.09
C ARG A 270 9.54 15.19 -12.09
N THR A 271 8.98 14.99 -13.27
CA THR A 271 7.82 14.14 -13.52
C THR A 271 8.27 12.86 -14.19
N TYR A 272 7.76 11.72 -13.72
CA TYR A 272 8.11 10.39 -14.22
C TYR A 272 6.86 9.64 -14.69
N HIS A 273 6.82 9.22 -15.96
CA HIS A 273 5.82 8.28 -16.45
C HIS A 273 6.25 6.84 -16.13
N LEU A 274 5.67 6.27 -15.06
CA LEU A 274 5.90 4.88 -14.67
C LEU A 274 5.00 3.96 -15.50
N THR A 275 5.38 3.76 -16.76
CA THR A 275 4.56 3.11 -17.79
C THR A 275 5.31 1.98 -18.49
N ALA A 276 4.57 0.99 -18.99
CA ALA A 276 5.14 -0.11 -19.75
C ALA A 276 5.60 0.36 -21.14
N THR A 277 6.83 0.01 -21.51
CA THR A 277 7.38 0.28 -22.85
C THR A 277 6.78 -0.62 -23.93
N LYS A 278 6.31 -1.82 -23.55
CA LYS A 278 5.53 -2.71 -24.39
C LYS A 278 4.14 -2.97 -23.78
N PRO A 279 3.12 -2.18 -24.17
CA PRO A 279 1.75 -2.37 -23.71
C PRO A 279 1.18 -3.74 -24.07
N THR A 280 0.29 -4.26 -23.21
CA THR A 280 -0.38 -5.55 -23.39
C THR A 280 -1.55 -5.42 -24.36
N SER A 281 -1.63 -6.31 -25.35
CA SER A 281 -2.79 -6.34 -26.27
C SER A 281 -4.05 -6.83 -25.57
N VAL A 282 -5.20 -6.24 -25.88
CA VAL A 282 -6.51 -6.70 -25.40
C VAL A 282 -6.80 -8.14 -25.84
N ALA A 283 -6.36 -8.55 -27.04
CA ALA A 283 -6.49 -9.95 -27.47
C ALA A 283 -5.82 -10.96 -26.52
N ALA A 284 -4.62 -10.65 -25.99
CA ALA A 284 -3.95 -11.50 -25.01
C ALA A 284 -4.71 -11.56 -23.67
N LEU A 285 -5.28 -10.43 -23.24
CA LEU A 285 -6.13 -10.36 -22.04
C LEU A 285 -7.37 -11.24 -22.20
N CYS A 286 -8.06 -11.14 -23.34
CA CYS A 286 -9.23 -11.96 -23.62
C CYS A 286 -8.91 -13.44 -23.64
N ARG A 287 -7.83 -13.88 -24.29
CA ARG A 287 -7.40 -15.29 -24.29
C ARG A 287 -7.17 -15.82 -22.88
N VAL A 288 -6.48 -15.06 -22.04
CA VAL A 288 -6.23 -15.44 -20.64
C VAL A 288 -7.54 -15.52 -19.85
N PHE A 289 -8.46 -14.57 -20.05
CA PHE A 289 -9.76 -14.59 -19.37
C PHE A 289 -10.65 -15.75 -19.81
N GLU A 290 -10.70 -16.05 -21.11
CA GLU A 290 -11.43 -17.21 -21.66
C GLU A 290 -10.88 -18.52 -21.10
N GLN A 291 -9.56 -18.69 -21.08
CA GLN A 291 -8.93 -19.88 -20.50
C GLN A 291 -9.28 -20.03 -19.01
N LEU A 292 -9.18 -18.96 -18.22
CA LEU A 292 -9.48 -18.99 -16.79
C LEU A 292 -10.96 -19.23 -16.50
N ALA A 293 -11.86 -18.69 -17.33
CA ALA A 293 -13.28 -19.00 -17.22
C ALA A 293 -13.53 -20.50 -17.42
N GLY A 294 -12.84 -21.13 -18.38
CA GLY A 294 -12.87 -22.58 -18.56
C GLY A 294 -12.36 -23.36 -17.34
N GLU A 295 -11.19 -22.99 -16.79
CA GLU A 295 -10.61 -23.61 -15.57
C GLU A 295 -11.57 -23.49 -14.36
N MET A 296 -12.21 -22.32 -14.21
CA MET A 296 -13.18 -22.05 -13.14
C MET A 296 -14.47 -22.86 -13.30
N ALA A 297 -14.99 -23.03 -14.52
CA ALA A 297 -16.19 -23.84 -14.78
C ALA A 297 -15.97 -25.31 -14.43
N GLN A 298 -14.83 -25.89 -14.83
CA GLN A 298 -14.46 -27.27 -14.50
C GLN A 298 -14.41 -27.50 -12.97
N SER A 299 -13.80 -26.55 -12.24
CA SER A 299 -13.72 -26.61 -10.78
C SER A 299 -15.11 -26.49 -10.12
N HIS A 300 -15.97 -25.61 -10.64
CA HIS A 300 -17.34 -25.43 -10.15
C HIS A 300 -18.25 -26.64 -10.40
N GLU A 301 -18.09 -27.34 -11.52
CA GLU A 301 -18.83 -28.56 -11.81
C GLU A 301 -18.48 -29.66 -10.80
N GLN A 302 -17.20 -29.81 -10.48
CA GLN A 302 -16.72 -30.76 -9.47
C GLN A 302 -17.28 -30.43 -8.08
N GLU A 303 -17.22 -29.17 -7.64
CA GLU A 303 -17.86 -28.73 -6.39
C GLU A 303 -19.38 -28.92 -6.40
N LYS A 304 -20.05 -28.72 -7.53
CA LYS A 304 -21.51 -28.90 -7.67
C LYS A 304 -21.88 -30.38 -7.54
N LEU A 305 -21.12 -31.29 -8.15
CA LEU A 305 -21.29 -32.73 -7.99
C LEU A 305 -21.12 -33.18 -6.53
N GLU A 306 -20.10 -32.66 -5.85
CA GLU A 306 -19.88 -32.90 -4.41
C GLU A 306 -21.01 -32.33 -3.53
N ASN A 307 -21.49 -31.11 -3.82
CA ASN A 307 -22.58 -30.47 -3.10
C ASN A 307 -23.95 -31.13 -3.36
N LEU A 308 -24.19 -31.65 -4.57
CA LEU A 308 -25.35 -32.46 -4.92
C LEU A 308 -25.34 -33.79 -4.18
N ALA A 309 -24.17 -34.44 -4.09
CA ALA A 309 -23.98 -35.61 -3.24
C ALA A 309 -24.21 -35.30 -1.74
N ALA A 310 -23.97 -34.05 -1.32
CA ALA A 310 -24.25 -33.53 0.03
C ALA A 310 -25.66 -32.93 0.20
N GLY A 311 -26.55 -33.03 -0.79
CA GLY A 311 -27.97 -32.63 -0.68
C GLY A 311 -28.25 -31.12 -0.70
N LYS A 312 -27.33 -30.27 -1.20
CA LYS A 312 -27.58 -28.82 -1.30
C LYS A 312 -28.31 -28.44 -2.60
N PRO A 313 -29.27 -27.51 -2.58
CA PRO A 313 -30.01 -27.09 -3.76
C PRO A 313 -29.11 -26.32 -4.76
N ALA A 314 -29.31 -26.57 -6.06
CA ALA A 314 -28.62 -25.88 -7.13
C ALA A 314 -29.37 -24.59 -7.53
N ALA A 315 -28.64 -23.49 -7.71
CA ALA A 315 -29.18 -22.27 -8.31
C ALA A 315 -29.26 -22.42 -9.84
N VAL A 316 -30.37 -21.99 -10.44
CA VAL A 316 -30.58 -21.96 -11.90
C VAL A 316 -30.58 -20.50 -12.34
N PHE A 317 -29.82 -20.17 -13.40
CA PHE A 317 -29.72 -18.82 -13.94
C PHE A 317 -29.94 -18.82 -15.46
N ASP A 318 -30.50 -17.73 -15.98
CA ASP A 318 -30.74 -17.49 -17.41
C ASP A 318 -29.47 -16.89 -18.07
N PRO A 319 -28.86 -17.56 -19.07
CA PRO A 319 -27.68 -17.07 -19.79
C PRO A 319 -27.87 -15.71 -20.48
N ALA A 320 -29.06 -15.40 -20.99
CA ALA A 320 -29.30 -14.14 -21.72
C ALA A 320 -29.28 -12.91 -20.80
N MET A 321 -29.79 -13.07 -19.57
CA MET A 321 -29.73 -12.04 -18.53
C MET A 321 -28.29 -11.71 -18.12
N LEU A 322 -27.40 -12.71 -18.15
CA LEU A 322 -26.01 -12.59 -17.74
C LEU A 322 -25.15 -11.84 -18.76
N VAL A 323 -25.34 -12.12 -20.06
CA VAL A 323 -24.68 -11.36 -21.13
C VAL A 323 -25.07 -9.88 -21.05
N ARG A 324 -26.34 -9.58 -20.76
CA ARG A 324 -26.82 -8.21 -20.56
C ARG A 324 -26.22 -7.55 -19.31
N LEU A 325 -26.20 -8.24 -18.17
CA LEU A 325 -25.57 -7.74 -16.93
C LEU A 325 -24.08 -7.49 -17.11
N PHE A 326 -23.38 -8.36 -17.84
CA PHE A 326 -21.97 -8.18 -18.18
C PHE A 326 -21.78 -6.96 -19.08
N GLY A 327 -22.54 -6.84 -20.17
CA GLY A 327 -22.50 -5.69 -21.07
C GLY A 327 -22.78 -4.36 -20.35
N ASP A 328 -23.83 -4.31 -19.52
CA ASP A 328 -24.21 -3.12 -18.75
C ASP A 328 -23.12 -2.73 -17.75
N GLN A 329 -22.51 -3.69 -17.04
CA GLN A 329 -21.41 -3.41 -16.12
C GLN A 329 -20.11 -3.03 -16.83
N MET A 330 -19.87 -3.56 -18.02
CA MET A 330 -18.66 -3.28 -18.80
C MET A 330 -18.75 -1.98 -19.60
N HIS A 331 -19.95 -1.48 -19.92
CA HIS A 331 -20.14 -0.22 -20.65
C HIS A 331 -19.47 0.98 -19.94
N VAL A 332 -19.48 1.02 -18.61
CA VAL A 332 -18.79 2.05 -17.81
C VAL A 332 -17.27 2.02 -18.01
N TYR A 333 -16.71 0.86 -18.35
CA TYR A 333 -15.28 0.67 -18.57
C TYR A 333 -14.89 0.79 -20.06
N ARG A 334 -15.81 1.04 -20.99
CA ARG A 334 -15.48 1.11 -22.42
C ARG A 334 -14.36 2.13 -22.72
N ALA A 335 -14.39 3.29 -22.06
CA ALA A 335 -13.31 4.27 -22.15
C ALA A 335 -11.99 3.73 -21.58
N TYR A 336 -12.05 3.02 -20.45
CA TYR A 336 -10.90 2.38 -19.80
C TYR A 336 -10.25 1.30 -20.66
N TRP A 337 -10.99 0.67 -21.58
CA TRP A 337 -10.48 -0.38 -22.47
C TRP A 337 -10.22 0.07 -23.92
N SER A 338 -10.46 1.35 -24.24
CA SER A 338 -10.12 1.94 -25.54
C SER A 338 -8.59 2.07 -25.75
N ASP A 339 -8.12 2.26 -26.97
CA ASP A 339 -6.67 2.23 -27.26
C ASP A 339 -5.87 3.28 -26.46
N ASP A 340 -4.79 2.86 -25.78
CA ASP A 340 -3.97 3.75 -24.95
C ASP A 340 -3.02 4.63 -25.79
N PRO A 341 -2.73 5.87 -25.34
CA PRO A 341 -1.70 6.68 -25.96
C PRO A 341 -0.29 6.13 -25.67
N GLN A 342 0.70 6.59 -26.44
CA GLN A 342 2.09 6.26 -26.19
C GLN A 342 2.65 7.21 -25.15
N PHE A 343 3.10 6.69 -24.01
CA PHE A 343 3.75 7.50 -22.98
C PHE A 343 5.25 7.61 -23.24
N ASP A 344 5.77 8.83 -23.16
CA ASP A 344 7.21 9.06 -23.08
C ASP A 344 7.73 8.56 -21.73
N SER A 345 8.73 7.68 -21.74
CA SER A 345 9.35 7.09 -20.54
C SER A 345 10.84 7.36 -20.50
N THR A 346 11.26 8.48 -21.10
CA THR A 346 12.67 8.87 -21.26
C THR A 346 13.36 9.03 -19.90
N GLU A 347 12.72 9.72 -18.94
CA GLU A 347 13.33 9.90 -17.61
C GLU A 347 13.48 8.57 -16.87
N VAL A 348 12.45 7.72 -16.86
CA VAL A 348 12.50 6.40 -16.21
C VAL A 348 13.58 5.51 -16.83
N SER A 349 13.66 5.47 -18.16
CA SER A 349 14.67 4.69 -18.87
C SER A 349 16.09 5.17 -18.59
N ARG A 350 16.28 6.48 -18.35
CA ARG A 350 17.55 7.09 -17.96
C ARG A 350 17.97 6.72 -16.53
N ILE A 351 17.04 6.70 -15.58
CA ILE A 351 17.36 6.50 -14.14
C ILE A 351 17.29 5.03 -13.69
N ALA A 352 16.62 4.19 -14.48
CA ALA A 352 16.41 2.79 -14.14
C ALA A 352 16.61 1.84 -15.33
N PRO A 353 17.73 1.91 -16.07
CA PRO A 353 18.01 0.97 -17.16
C PRO A 353 18.16 -0.48 -16.67
N ASP A 354 18.53 -0.66 -15.40
CA ASP A 354 18.69 -1.96 -14.73
C ASP A 354 17.37 -2.51 -14.15
N ILE A 355 16.28 -1.73 -14.19
CA ILE A 355 14.94 -2.17 -13.76
C ILE A 355 13.95 -1.89 -14.92
N PRO A 356 14.04 -2.64 -16.04
CA PRO A 356 13.19 -2.40 -17.20
C PRO A 356 11.71 -2.60 -16.85
N SER A 357 10.83 -1.87 -17.53
CA SER A 357 9.39 -2.02 -17.36
C SER A 357 8.96 -3.47 -17.65
N PRO A 358 8.09 -4.08 -16.84
CA PRO A 358 7.66 -5.46 -17.05
C PRO A 358 6.88 -5.59 -18.35
N GLU A 359 7.13 -6.68 -19.08
CA GLU A 359 6.32 -7.10 -20.22
C GLU A 359 5.38 -8.20 -19.73
N LEU A 360 4.07 -7.94 -19.73
CA LEU A 360 3.09 -8.91 -19.24
C LEU A 360 2.71 -9.88 -20.35
N ASP A 361 3.42 -11.01 -20.38
CA ASP A 361 3.04 -12.16 -21.20
C ASP A 361 1.82 -12.90 -20.63
N GLU A 362 1.30 -13.86 -21.39
CA GLU A 362 0.11 -14.62 -20.99
C GLU A 362 0.32 -15.39 -19.68
N GLN A 363 1.52 -15.90 -19.42
CA GLN A 363 1.82 -16.61 -18.17
C GLN A 363 1.79 -15.67 -16.95
N THR A 364 2.29 -14.45 -17.11
CA THR A 364 2.25 -13.42 -16.09
C THR A 364 0.82 -12.97 -15.83
N LEU A 365 0.06 -12.70 -16.88
CA LEU A 365 -1.37 -12.35 -16.78
C LEU A 365 -2.17 -13.46 -16.07
N MET A 366 -1.91 -14.72 -16.42
CA MET A 366 -2.50 -15.90 -15.79
C MET A 366 -2.20 -15.92 -14.29
N ARG A 367 -0.95 -15.69 -13.90
CA ARG A 367 -0.52 -15.66 -12.49
C ARG A 367 -1.24 -14.57 -11.69
N LEU A 368 -1.30 -13.36 -12.23
CA LEU A 368 -2.01 -12.24 -11.62
C LEU A 368 -3.48 -12.60 -11.38
N CYS A 369 -4.14 -13.17 -12.39
CA CYS A 369 -5.55 -13.52 -12.31
C CYS A 369 -5.81 -14.71 -11.39
N ARG A 370 -4.94 -15.73 -11.39
CA ARG A 370 -5.04 -16.89 -10.49
C ARG A 370 -4.97 -16.47 -9.03
N PHE A 371 -4.10 -15.53 -8.67
CA PHE A 371 -4.08 -14.99 -7.31
C PHE A 371 -5.47 -14.44 -6.90
N ALA A 372 -6.12 -13.68 -7.78
CA ALA A 372 -7.44 -13.13 -7.53
C ALA A 372 -8.54 -14.21 -7.44
N ILE A 373 -8.50 -15.20 -8.34
CA ILE A 373 -9.46 -16.32 -8.37
C ILE A 373 -9.34 -17.20 -7.11
N THR A 374 -8.12 -17.61 -6.75
CA THR A 374 -7.84 -18.42 -5.55
C THR A 374 -8.34 -17.74 -4.28
N ASN A 375 -8.19 -16.41 -4.20
CA ASN A 375 -8.66 -15.61 -3.07
C ASN A 375 -10.13 -15.15 -3.21
N LYS A 376 -10.87 -15.66 -4.21
CA LYS A 376 -12.27 -15.32 -4.48
C LYS A 376 -12.53 -13.81 -4.56
N PHE A 377 -11.58 -13.07 -5.11
CA PHE A 377 -11.60 -11.61 -5.24
C PHE A 377 -11.87 -10.88 -3.91
N ARG A 378 -11.36 -11.44 -2.81
CA ARG A 378 -11.41 -10.86 -1.47
C ARG A 378 -10.05 -10.97 -0.82
N TRP A 379 -9.62 -9.88 -0.20
CA TRP A 379 -8.39 -9.85 0.57
C TRP A 379 -8.58 -8.87 1.74
N PRO A 380 -8.14 -9.23 2.97
CA PRO A 380 -7.57 -10.52 3.36
C PRO A 380 -8.61 -11.65 3.34
N PRO A 381 -8.18 -12.93 3.40
CA PRO A 381 -9.12 -14.05 3.48
C PRO A 381 -10.01 -13.93 4.73
N PRO A 382 -11.34 -14.19 4.64
CA PRO A 382 -12.25 -14.07 5.79
C PRO A 382 -11.89 -14.98 6.98
N SER A 383 -11.17 -16.08 6.72
CA SER A 383 -10.71 -17.02 7.73
C SER A 383 -9.47 -16.56 8.50
N ARG A 384 -8.87 -15.42 8.14
CA ARG A 384 -7.66 -14.93 8.81
C ARG A 384 -7.96 -14.60 10.27
N GLN A 385 -7.31 -15.31 11.19
CA GLN A 385 -7.42 -15.05 12.62
C GLN A 385 -6.67 -13.76 12.97
N GLN A 386 -7.32 -12.89 13.74
CA GLN A 386 -6.66 -11.76 14.38
C GLN A 386 -6.03 -12.23 15.69
N ARG A 387 -4.77 -11.86 15.92
CA ARG A 387 -4.13 -12.09 17.22
C ARG A 387 -4.79 -11.22 18.28
N GLN A 388 -5.08 -11.81 19.44
CA GLN A 388 -5.70 -11.11 20.57
C GLN A 388 -4.67 -10.33 21.40
N THR A 389 -3.42 -10.79 21.46
CA THR A 389 -2.31 -10.12 22.14
C THR A 389 -1.19 -9.77 21.17
N SER A 390 -0.42 -8.74 21.50
CA SER A 390 0.71 -8.27 20.70
C SER A 390 1.77 -7.65 21.60
N ALA A 391 3.01 -7.53 21.11
CA ALA A 391 4.07 -6.81 21.80
C ALA A 391 3.68 -5.39 22.17
N ARG A 392 2.99 -4.66 21.28
CA ARG A 392 2.42 -3.33 21.54
C ARG A 392 1.52 -3.34 22.78
N HIS A 393 0.55 -4.25 22.81
CA HIS A 393 -0.37 -4.38 23.93
C HIS A 393 0.35 -4.67 25.25
N TRP A 394 1.33 -5.60 25.23
CA TRP A 394 2.12 -5.91 26.42
C TRP A 394 2.96 -4.72 26.91
N LEU A 395 3.53 -3.95 25.99
CA LEU A 395 4.33 -2.77 26.31
C LEU A 395 3.47 -1.67 26.93
N GLU A 396 2.30 -1.40 26.36
CA GLU A 396 1.30 -0.47 26.88
C GLU A 396 0.83 -0.86 28.29
N GLN A 397 0.58 -2.14 28.52
CA GLN A 397 0.21 -2.64 29.85
C GLN A 397 1.35 -2.54 30.87
N THR A 398 2.61 -2.49 30.43
CA THR A 398 3.78 -2.48 31.31
C THR A 398 4.26 -1.07 31.64
N VAL A 399 4.16 -0.13 30.69
CA VAL A 399 4.72 1.23 30.82
C VAL A 399 3.63 2.31 30.73
N GLY A 400 2.49 2.02 30.11
CA GLY A 400 1.43 2.98 29.78
C GLY A 400 1.36 3.30 28.28
N GLU A 401 0.32 4.02 27.89
CA GLU A 401 0.11 4.41 26.49
C GLU A 401 1.26 5.30 25.96
N PRO A 402 1.68 5.12 24.69
CA PRO A 402 2.72 5.94 24.09
C PRO A 402 2.30 7.41 23.96
N GLN A 403 3.16 8.31 24.41
CA GLN A 403 2.97 9.75 24.29
C GLN A 403 3.53 10.28 22.97
N TRP A 404 2.86 11.25 22.38
CA TRP A 404 3.33 11.95 21.16
C TRP A 404 4.33 13.07 21.46
N SER A 405 4.41 13.50 22.72
CA SER A 405 5.41 14.46 23.20
C SER A 405 6.82 13.90 23.08
N PRO A 406 7.85 14.76 22.96
CA PRO A 406 9.23 14.32 23.03
C PRO A 406 9.54 13.65 24.38
N PRO A 407 10.45 12.67 24.41
CA PRO A 407 10.92 12.07 25.64
C PRO A 407 11.56 13.11 26.57
N SER A 408 11.23 13.06 27.86
CA SER A 408 11.87 13.86 28.92
C SER A 408 12.46 12.92 29.98
N GLY A 409 13.79 12.80 30.02
CA GLY A 409 14.49 11.90 30.94
C GLY A 409 16.01 11.90 30.74
N SER A 410 16.75 11.33 31.70
CA SER A 410 18.23 11.26 31.65
C SER A 410 18.76 10.11 30.79
N SER A 411 18.02 9.00 30.70
CA SER A 411 18.34 7.87 29.84
C SER A 411 17.13 7.41 29.03
N ALA A 412 17.40 6.86 27.84
CA ALA A 412 16.38 6.39 26.92
C ALA A 412 16.85 5.17 26.12
N LEU A 413 15.89 4.38 25.66
CA LEU A 413 16.10 3.24 24.79
C LEU A 413 15.08 3.25 23.66
N GLY A 414 15.55 3.24 22.41
CA GLY A 414 14.70 2.96 21.26
C GLY A 414 14.27 1.49 21.23
N ILE A 415 13.01 1.22 20.89
CA ILE A 415 12.47 -0.13 20.71
C ILE A 415 11.84 -0.19 19.32
N ALA A 416 12.43 -1.00 18.44
CA ALA A 416 11.94 -1.30 17.10
C ALA A 416 11.50 -2.76 17.03
N ALA A 417 10.21 -3.00 17.29
CA ALA A 417 9.60 -4.32 17.18
C ALA A 417 9.03 -4.52 15.77
N ILE A 418 9.62 -5.43 15.00
CA ILE A 418 9.34 -5.64 13.57
C ILE A 418 8.19 -6.64 13.40
N GLY A 419 7.32 -6.41 12.43
CA GLY A 419 6.19 -7.31 12.12
C GLY A 419 4.90 -6.97 12.87
N ALA A 420 3.81 -7.61 12.46
CA ALA A 420 2.46 -7.33 12.98
C ALA A 420 2.40 -7.36 14.51
N GLY A 421 1.72 -6.37 15.11
CA GLY A 421 1.64 -6.20 16.56
C GLY A 421 2.88 -5.56 17.21
N GLY A 422 3.89 -5.23 16.42
CA GLY A 422 5.07 -4.47 16.84
C GLY A 422 4.88 -2.95 16.76
N GLY A 423 5.97 -2.20 16.63
CA GLY A 423 5.94 -0.75 16.62
C GLY A 423 7.30 -0.12 16.83
N GLN A 424 7.29 1.21 16.92
CA GLN A 424 8.46 2.03 17.15
C GLN A 424 8.22 2.93 18.35
N TRP A 425 9.07 2.81 19.35
CA TRP A 425 8.94 3.58 20.58
C TRP A 425 10.29 4.05 21.11
N THR A 426 10.25 5.12 21.89
CA THR A 426 11.34 5.55 22.76
C THR A 426 10.88 5.35 24.20
N LEU A 427 11.56 4.47 24.91
CA LEU A 427 11.35 4.22 26.33
C LEU A 427 12.23 5.18 27.13
N CYS A 428 11.62 6.08 27.89
CA CYS A 428 12.31 6.90 28.87
C CYS A 428 12.50 6.13 30.17
N CYS A 429 13.65 6.34 30.80
CA CYS A 429 13.97 5.70 32.06
C CYS A 429 14.44 6.70 33.12
N ASP A 430 14.16 6.36 34.38
CA ASP A 430 14.79 6.96 35.55
C ASP A 430 15.59 5.88 36.27
N GLN A 431 16.89 6.08 36.46
CA GLN A 431 17.81 5.09 37.03
C GLN A 431 17.65 3.68 36.41
N ASP A 432 17.63 3.60 35.07
CA ASP A 432 17.40 2.39 34.26
C ASP A 432 16.01 1.74 34.40
N ARG A 433 15.07 2.33 35.15
CA ARG A 433 13.69 1.83 35.26
C ARG A 433 12.76 2.48 34.23
N PRO A 434 11.89 1.71 33.55
CA PRO A 434 10.86 2.23 32.65
C PRO A 434 9.99 3.31 33.33
N LEU A 435 9.90 4.49 32.73
CA LEU A 435 9.08 5.60 33.25
C LEU A 435 7.93 5.96 32.31
N SER A 436 8.24 6.17 31.02
CA SER A 436 7.26 6.56 30.03
C SER A 436 7.64 6.05 28.64
N LEU A 437 6.62 5.88 27.81
CA LEU A 437 6.77 5.43 26.44
C LEU A 437 6.41 6.57 25.48
N HIS A 438 7.20 6.78 24.43
CA HIS A 438 6.99 7.84 23.44
C HIS A 438 6.96 7.27 22.02
N VAL A 439 6.15 7.85 21.14
CA VAL A 439 5.99 7.38 19.76
C VAL A 439 7.22 7.69 18.90
N GLY A 440 7.70 6.68 18.19
CA GLY A 440 8.83 6.80 17.26
C GLY A 440 10.17 6.45 17.89
N LEU A 441 11.16 6.23 17.02
CA LEU A 441 12.53 5.91 17.41
C LEU A 441 13.32 7.19 17.71
N PRO A 442 14.25 7.13 18.68
CA PRO A 442 15.08 8.27 19.02
C PRO A 442 16.14 8.53 17.94
N GLY A 443 16.93 9.59 18.11
CA GLY A 443 18.10 9.84 17.27
C GLY A 443 19.21 8.80 17.49
N VAL A 444 20.15 8.72 16.54
CA VAL A 444 21.29 7.77 16.56
C VAL A 444 22.16 7.77 17.83
N GLU A 445 22.10 8.81 18.66
CA GLU A 445 22.87 8.90 19.92
C GLU A 445 22.26 8.04 21.04
N VAL A 446 20.98 7.67 20.91
CA VAL A 446 20.27 6.84 21.87
C VAL A 446 20.31 5.39 21.39
N PRO A 447 20.68 4.43 22.26
CA PRO A 447 20.70 3.03 21.86
C PRO A 447 19.32 2.57 21.41
N THR A 448 19.27 1.71 20.39
CA THR A 448 18.03 1.15 19.85
C THR A 448 18.11 -0.37 19.83
N MET A 449 17.09 -1.00 20.43
CA MET A 449 16.87 -2.43 20.42
C MET A 449 15.98 -2.81 19.22
N TRP A 450 16.48 -3.73 18.39
CA TRP A 450 15.82 -4.27 17.22
C TRP A 450 15.49 -5.74 17.45
N LEU A 451 14.22 -6.13 17.25
CA LEU A 451 13.75 -7.50 17.46
C LEU A 451 12.43 -7.75 16.72
N ALA A 452 12.07 -9.02 16.51
CA ALA A 452 10.73 -9.38 16.03
C ALA A 452 9.66 -9.09 17.09
N SER A 453 8.45 -8.75 16.67
CA SER A 453 7.33 -8.50 17.57
C SER A 453 7.05 -9.70 18.48
N GLU A 454 7.12 -10.93 17.96
CA GLU A 454 6.97 -12.14 18.77
C GLU A 454 8.04 -12.25 19.87
N THR A 455 9.29 -11.88 19.56
CA THR A 455 10.37 -11.96 20.55
C THR A 455 10.17 -10.93 21.66
N LEU A 456 9.72 -9.72 21.33
CA LEU A 456 9.37 -8.73 22.35
C LEU A 456 8.17 -9.21 23.19
N GLU A 457 7.16 -9.81 22.56
CA GLU A 457 6.00 -10.35 23.26
C GLU A 457 6.39 -11.47 24.23
N ASP A 458 7.23 -12.43 23.79
CA ASP A 458 7.72 -13.52 24.65
C ASP A 458 8.57 -13.00 25.81
N MET A 459 9.36 -11.96 25.58
CA MET A 459 10.12 -11.29 26.63
C MET A 459 9.19 -10.63 27.65
N LEU A 460 8.26 -9.79 27.21
CA LEU A 460 7.34 -9.06 28.10
C LEU A 460 6.37 -10.00 28.85
N ALA A 461 6.01 -11.13 28.24
CA ALA A 461 5.20 -12.17 28.87
C ALA A 461 5.99 -13.12 29.79
N GLY A 462 7.32 -12.94 29.91
CA GLY A 462 8.18 -13.77 30.76
C GLY A 462 8.42 -15.19 30.23
N ARG A 463 8.08 -15.47 28.97
CA ARG A 463 8.33 -16.76 28.29
C ARG A 463 9.77 -16.89 27.82
N GLU A 464 10.45 -15.78 27.56
CA GLU A 464 11.86 -15.73 27.19
C GLU A 464 12.61 -14.64 27.98
N SER A 465 13.87 -14.89 28.33
CA SER A 465 14.73 -13.84 28.92
C SER A 465 15.47 -13.06 27.84
N ALA A 466 15.74 -11.77 28.10
CA ALA A 466 16.55 -10.93 27.21
C ALA A 466 17.93 -11.56 26.87
N LYS A 467 18.56 -12.24 27.84
CA LYS A 467 19.82 -12.95 27.64
C LYS A 467 19.67 -14.12 26.66
N SER A 468 18.59 -14.89 26.76
CA SER A 468 18.25 -15.97 25.83
C SER A 468 18.02 -15.43 24.42
N ALA A 469 17.13 -14.43 24.30
CA ALA A 469 16.79 -13.81 23.01
C ALA A 469 18.04 -13.29 22.29
N ARG A 470 18.96 -12.64 23.01
CA ARG A 470 20.24 -12.19 22.44
C ARG A 470 21.15 -13.35 22.04
N ALA A 471 21.28 -14.38 22.88
CA ALA A 471 22.17 -15.51 22.62
C ALA A 471 21.78 -16.29 21.35
N ARG A 472 20.49 -16.39 21.04
CA ARG A 472 19.98 -16.99 19.79
C ARG A 472 19.90 -16.02 18.60
N GLY A 473 20.32 -14.76 18.77
CA GLY A 473 20.26 -13.74 17.72
C GLY A 473 18.86 -13.16 17.45
N GLY A 474 17.90 -13.36 18.35
CA GLY A 474 16.54 -12.80 18.24
C GLY A 474 16.41 -11.32 18.59
N MET A 475 17.50 -10.70 19.07
CA MET A 475 17.55 -9.29 19.47
C MET A 475 18.94 -8.71 19.16
N ALA A 476 18.96 -7.52 18.58
CA ALA A 476 20.16 -6.72 18.34
C ALA A 476 20.06 -5.36 19.03
N ILE A 477 21.17 -4.84 19.56
CA ILE A 477 21.23 -3.50 20.16
C ILE A 477 22.26 -2.68 19.39
N GLU A 478 21.76 -1.69 18.67
CA GLU A 478 22.56 -0.65 18.06
C GLU A 478 22.81 0.45 19.10
N ALA A 479 24.07 0.82 19.29
CA ALA A 479 24.47 1.82 20.28
C ALA A 479 25.75 2.52 19.79
N PRO A 480 25.96 3.80 20.13
CA PRO A 480 27.13 4.56 19.69
C PRO A 480 28.44 4.02 20.31
N ASP A 481 28.37 3.46 21.52
CA ASP A 481 29.52 2.91 22.24
C ASP A 481 29.12 1.74 23.16
N ILE A 482 30.12 1.14 23.81
CA ILE A 482 29.93 -0.01 24.71
C ILE A 482 29.17 0.36 25.99
N THR A 483 29.37 1.57 26.52
CA THR A 483 28.73 2.04 27.75
C THR A 483 27.23 2.20 27.55
N ARG A 484 26.81 2.80 26.43
CA ARG A 484 25.40 2.91 26.02
C ARG A 484 24.77 1.55 25.72
N ARG A 485 25.54 0.61 25.18
CA ARG A 485 25.07 -0.76 24.98
C ARG A 485 24.80 -1.46 26.32
N ASP A 486 25.70 -1.31 27.29
CA ASP A 486 25.53 -1.91 28.62
C ASP A 486 24.38 -1.28 29.40
N GLU A 487 24.17 0.03 29.25
CA GLU A 487 22.98 0.74 29.73
C GLU A 487 21.69 0.18 29.13
N ALA A 488 21.62 0.04 27.81
CA ALA A 488 20.48 -0.57 27.14
C ALA A 488 20.19 -2.00 27.64
N ILE A 489 21.22 -2.82 27.86
CA ILE A 489 21.05 -4.18 28.39
C ILE A 489 20.41 -4.16 29.79
N ARG A 490 20.81 -3.22 30.66
CA ARG A 490 20.20 -3.07 31.99
C ARG A 490 18.74 -2.63 31.90
N ILE A 491 18.44 -1.63 31.06
CA ILE A 491 17.07 -1.15 30.82
C ILE A 491 16.16 -2.29 30.34
N VAL A 492 16.61 -3.07 29.35
CA VAL A 492 15.86 -4.24 28.84
C VAL A 492 15.63 -5.27 29.94
N GLY A 493 16.60 -5.46 30.84
CA GLY A 493 16.44 -6.31 32.02
C GLY A 493 15.28 -5.85 32.91
N HIS A 494 15.26 -4.58 33.30
CA HIS A 494 14.22 -4.00 34.16
C HIS A 494 12.82 -4.05 33.51
N LEU A 495 12.74 -3.73 32.21
CA LEU A 495 11.50 -3.78 31.44
C LEU A 495 10.82 -5.15 31.50
N VAL A 496 11.60 -6.23 31.57
CA VAL A 496 11.10 -7.62 31.60
C VAL A 496 10.86 -8.12 33.04
N THR A 497 11.56 -7.59 34.05
CA THR A 497 11.48 -8.10 35.43
C THR A 497 10.41 -7.46 36.30
N ASP A 498 9.99 -6.22 36.04
CA ASP A 498 9.07 -5.47 36.93
C ASP A 498 7.66 -6.08 37.05
N ARG A 499 7.31 -7.09 36.25
CA ARG A 499 6.04 -7.84 36.36
C ARG A 499 6.00 -8.95 37.42
N ARG A 500 7.11 -9.31 38.06
CA ARG A 500 7.05 -10.32 39.16
C ARG A 500 6.32 -9.81 40.42
N VAL A 501 5.76 -8.59 40.42
CA VAL A 501 5.23 -7.93 41.63
C VAL A 501 3.77 -7.47 41.52
N GLN A 502 3.04 -7.73 40.43
CA GLN A 502 1.58 -7.47 40.41
C GLN A 502 0.78 -8.79 40.37
N PRO A 503 0.06 -9.14 41.46
CA PRO A 503 -0.81 -10.31 41.47
C PRO A 503 -2.05 -10.06 40.62
N ALA A 504 -2.54 -11.16 40.04
CA ALA A 504 -3.67 -11.28 39.12
C ALA A 504 -5.01 -10.76 39.65
#